data_AF-A0AA39T0Z8-F1
#
_entry.id   AF-A0AA39T0Z8-F1
#
_cell.length_a   1.000
_cell.length_b   1.000
_cell.length_c   1.000
_cell.angle_alpha   90.00
_cell.angle_beta   90.00
_cell.angle_gamma   90.00
#
_symmetry.space_group_name_H-M   'P 1'
#
loop_
_entity.id
_entity.type
_entity.pdbx_description
1 polymer ?
#
loop_
_entity_poly.entity_id
_entity_poly.type
_entity_poly.pdbx_seq_one_letter_code
_entity_poly.pdbx_strand_id
1 'polypeptide(L)'
;MSHCCPNSNEVRRLQTHDQTFQSTRTEVRVCRMRHIRTLLFAGMNTDQCLMATLQDAHSRDPNTIVLRDACATDSPGYAQQSAEFNCCINWGFLTSCKALATAAGIV
;
A
#
# COMPACT_ATOMS: atom_id res chain seq x y z
N MET A 1 11.60 15.94 7.86
CA MET A 1 10.26 15.43 8.21
C MET A 1 9.10 16.06 7.40
N SER A 2 9.35 16.93 6.41
CA SER A 2 8.28 17.65 5.66
C SER A 2 7.91 17.05 4.30
N HIS A 3 8.63 16.04 3.81
CA HIS A 3 8.48 15.61 2.40
C HIS A 3 7.19 14.84 2.08
N CYS A 4 6.54 14.22 3.07
CA CYS A 4 5.26 13.51 2.89
C CYS A 4 4.15 14.08 3.78
N CYS A 5 4.19 15.39 4.07
CA CYS A 5 3.13 16.05 4.82
C CYS A 5 1.84 16.08 4.00
N PRO A 6 0.69 15.67 4.58
CA PRO A 6 -0.54 15.61 3.82
C PRO A 6 -1.06 17.00 3.45
N ASN A 7 -1.61 17.14 2.24
CA ASN A 7 -2.30 18.35 1.80
C ASN A 7 -3.80 18.33 2.16
N SER A 8 -4.54 19.40 1.83
CA SER A 8 -5.96 19.56 2.20
C SER A 8 -6.89 18.49 1.62
N ASN A 9 -6.47 17.80 0.55
CA ASN A 9 -7.25 16.74 -0.11
C ASN A 9 -6.89 15.35 0.42
N GLU A 10 -5.94 15.23 1.34
CA GLU A 10 -5.45 13.96 1.86
C GLU A 10 -5.97 13.70 3.27
N VAL A 11 -6.37 12.44 3.49
CA VAL A 11 -6.89 12.01 4.79
C VAL A 11 -5.73 11.47 5.62
N ARG A 12 -5.39 12.14 6.72
CA ARG A 12 -4.47 11.61 7.72
C ARG A 12 -5.24 10.79 8.74
N ARG A 13 -4.89 9.52 8.88
CA ARG A 13 -5.38 8.65 9.96
C ARG A 13 -4.21 8.20 10.83
N LEU A 14 -4.39 8.30 12.14
CA LEU A 14 -3.48 7.74 13.12
C LEU A 14 -3.90 6.30 13.37
N GLN A 15 -2.99 5.36 13.14
CA GLN A 15 -3.14 3.98 13.57
C GLN A 15 -2.47 3.84 14.93
N THR A 16 -3.22 3.39 15.95
CA THR A 16 -2.74 3.31 17.34
C THR A 16 -2.07 1.97 17.66
N HIS A 17 -2.13 1.00 16.75
CA HIS A 17 -1.41 -0.28 16.86
C HIS A 17 -0.82 -0.67 15.52
N ASP A 18 0.40 -1.19 15.57
CA ASP A 18 1.24 -1.62 14.44
C ASP A 18 0.55 -2.62 13.51
N GLN A 19 -0.44 -3.35 14.02
CA GLN A 19 -1.20 -4.34 13.24
C GLN A 19 -2.65 -4.30 13.71
N THR A 20 -3.63 -4.02 12.83
CA THR A 20 -4.96 -4.68 12.77
C THR A 20 -6.02 -3.96 11.89
N PHE A 21 -6.46 -4.68 10.84
CA PHE A 21 -7.83 -5.03 10.38
C PHE A 21 -9.05 -4.08 10.48
N GLN A 22 -9.09 -3.13 11.42
CA GLN A 22 -10.25 -2.25 11.64
C GLN A 22 -10.11 -0.89 10.95
N SER A 23 -8.88 -0.40 10.76
CA SER A 23 -8.66 0.91 10.13
C SER A 23 -8.98 0.89 8.62
N THR A 24 -8.54 -0.16 7.91
CA THR A 24 -8.79 -0.37 6.47
C THR A 24 -10.26 -0.65 6.16
N ARG A 25 -11.06 -1.09 7.14
CA ARG A 25 -12.52 -1.25 7.00
C ARG A 25 -13.18 0.03 6.53
N THR A 26 -12.84 1.14 7.17
CA THR A 26 -13.42 2.44 6.84
C THR A 26 -12.86 2.94 5.52
N GLU A 27 -11.57 2.74 5.26
CA GLU A 27 -10.92 3.23 4.04
C GLU A 27 -11.42 2.51 2.78
N VAL A 28 -11.48 1.17 2.78
CA VAL A 28 -12.04 0.43 1.64
C VAL A 28 -13.51 0.77 1.43
N ARG A 29 -14.28 1.03 2.50
CA ARG A 29 -15.67 1.49 2.39
C ARG A 29 -15.76 2.88 1.76
N VAL A 30 -14.91 3.83 2.16
CA VAL A 30 -14.83 5.16 1.55
C VAL A 30 -14.42 5.06 0.09
N CYS A 31 -13.45 4.21 -0.24
CA CYS A 31 -13.04 3.95 -1.61
C CYS A 31 -14.19 3.40 -2.44
N ARG A 32 -14.94 2.42 -1.92
CA ARG A 32 -16.15 1.90 -2.57
C ARG A 32 -17.20 2.99 -2.81
N MET A 33 -17.49 3.83 -1.83
CA MET A 33 -18.43 4.96 -2.00
C MET A 33 -17.94 5.95 -3.07
N ARG A 34 -16.63 6.18 -3.14
CA ARG A 34 -15.98 7.06 -4.14
C ARG A 34 -15.68 6.37 -5.47
N HIS A 35 -16.14 5.13 -5.67
CA HIS A 35 -15.91 4.33 -6.88
C HIS A 35 -14.42 4.11 -7.21
N ILE A 36 -13.56 4.16 -6.19
CA ILE A 36 -12.14 3.83 -6.28
C ILE A 36 -12.02 2.31 -6.22
N ARG A 37 -11.57 1.70 -7.32
CA ARG A 37 -11.40 0.24 -7.44
C ARG A 37 -9.97 -0.24 -7.23
N THR A 38 -8.99 0.66 -7.31
CA THR A 38 -7.58 0.31 -7.24
C THR A 38 -6.89 1.13 -6.15
N LEU A 39 -6.12 0.45 -5.31
CA LEU A 39 -5.36 1.03 -4.21
C LEU A 39 -3.87 0.83 -4.46
N LEU A 40 -3.12 1.92 -4.35
CA LEU A 40 -1.65 1.93 -4.42
C LEU A 40 -1.08 1.91 -3.00
N PHE A 41 -0.07 1.07 -2.77
CA PHE A 41 0.61 0.93 -1.49
C PHE A 41 2.07 1.35 -1.60
N ALA A 42 2.49 2.18 -0.64
CA ALA A 42 3.85 2.66 -0.44
C ALA A 42 4.06 2.94 1.07
N GLY A 43 5.30 2.85 1.55
CA GLY A 43 5.64 3.13 2.95
C GLY A 43 6.56 2.08 3.60
N MET A 44 6.54 2.04 4.93
CA MET A 44 7.31 1.12 5.75
C MET A 44 6.45 0.62 6.92
N ASN A 45 6.67 -0.56 7.48
CA ASN A 45 7.64 -1.58 7.08
C ASN A 45 7.03 -2.57 6.07
N THR A 46 7.72 -2.87 4.95
CA THR A 46 7.20 -3.70 3.85
C THR A 46 6.65 -5.05 4.33
N ASP A 47 7.42 -5.77 5.15
CA ASP A 47 7.15 -7.10 5.68
C ASP A 47 6.22 -7.12 6.91
N GLN A 48 5.78 -5.95 7.37
CA GLN A 48 4.92 -5.80 8.55
C GLN A 48 3.67 -4.99 8.20
N CYS A 49 3.56 -3.74 8.68
CA CYS A 49 2.35 -2.92 8.58
C CYS A 49 1.86 -2.77 7.13
N LEU A 50 2.77 -2.65 6.17
CA LEU A 50 2.41 -2.53 4.76
C LEU A 50 1.76 -3.81 4.25
N MET A 51 2.41 -4.96 4.44
CA MET A 51 1.89 -6.25 4.01
C MET A 51 0.58 -6.61 4.73
N ALA A 52 0.45 -6.31 6.02
CA ALA A 52 -0.80 -6.55 6.74
C ALA A 52 -1.95 -5.66 6.24
N THR A 53 -1.68 -4.38 5.95
CA THR A 53 -2.69 -3.47 5.38
C THR A 53 -3.09 -3.92 3.97
N LEU A 54 -2.12 -4.37 3.17
CA LEU A 54 -2.33 -4.92 1.84
C LEU A 54 -3.25 -6.15 1.89
N GLN A 55 -2.96 -7.11 2.77
CA GLN A 55 -3.75 -8.32 2.94
C GLN A 55 -5.21 -8.02 3.34
N ASP A 56 -5.40 -7.12 4.32
CA ASP A 56 -6.74 -6.73 4.74
C ASP A 56 -7.49 -5.99 3.63
N ALA A 57 -6.82 -5.09 2.91
CA ALA A 57 -7.42 -4.43 1.76
C ALA A 57 -7.82 -5.47 0.70
N HIS A 58 -6.91 -6.34 0.27
CA HIS A 58 -7.13 -7.35 -0.76
C HIS A 58 -8.30 -8.29 -0.44
N SER A 59 -8.47 -8.68 0.84
CA SER A 59 -9.59 -9.52 1.29
C SER A 59 -11.00 -8.93 1.05
N ARG A 60 -11.07 -7.67 0.64
CA ARG A 60 -12.30 -6.90 0.40
C ARG A 60 -12.50 -6.54 -1.08
N ASP A 61 -11.79 -7.24 -1.96
CA ASP A 61 -11.86 -7.11 -3.43
C ASP A 61 -11.46 -5.76 -4.09
N PRO A 62 -10.69 -4.83 -3.48
CA PRO A 62 -10.02 -3.79 -4.26
C PRO A 62 -8.86 -4.40 -5.05
N ASN A 63 -8.58 -3.85 -6.23
CA ASN A 63 -7.32 -4.14 -6.91
C ASN A 63 -6.19 -3.50 -6.12
N THR A 64 -5.20 -4.30 -5.74
CA THR A 64 -4.09 -3.87 -4.90
C THR A 64 -2.80 -3.84 -5.73
N ILE A 65 -2.07 -2.72 -5.66
CA ILE A 65 -0.79 -2.54 -6.34
C ILE A 65 0.24 -2.01 -5.35
N VAL A 66 1.39 -2.66 -5.26
CA VAL A 66 2.51 -2.27 -4.39
C VAL A 66 3.62 -1.63 -5.24
N LEU A 67 4.17 -0.52 -4.77
CA LEU A 67 5.27 0.20 -5.40
C LEU A 67 6.60 -0.20 -4.76
N ARG A 68 7.33 -1.13 -5.37
CA ARG A 68 8.54 -1.75 -4.78
C ARG A 68 9.63 -0.75 -4.39
N ASP A 69 9.76 0.33 -5.15
CA ASP A 69 10.77 1.39 -4.97
C ASP A 69 10.28 2.53 -4.07
N ALA A 70 9.04 2.46 -3.59
CA ALA A 70 8.48 3.33 -2.56
C ALA A 70 8.12 2.55 -1.27
N CYS A 71 8.61 1.31 -1.15
CA CYS A 71 8.45 0.48 0.04
C CYS A 71 9.82 0.13 0.63
N ALA A 72 9.94 0.14 1.96
CA ALA A 72 11.18 -0.22 2.64
C ALA A 72 10.92 -0.97 3.95
N THR A 73 11.89 -1.78 4.34
CA THR A 73 11.97 -2.42 5.66
C THR A 73 13.39 -2.32 6.20
N ASP A 74 13.52 -2.24 7.52
CA ASP A 74 14.79 -2.36 8.25
C ASP A 74 15.13 -3.80 8.64
N SER A 75 14.20 -4.74 8.38
CA SER A 75 14.46 -6.18 8.43
C SER A 75 15.56 -6.58 7.42
N PRO A 76 16.22 -7.75 7.62
CA PRO A 76 17.18 -8.27 6.65
C PRO A 76 16.63 -8.37 5.24
N GLY A 77 17.48 -8.23 4.21
CA GLY A 77 17.05 -8.12 2.82
C GLY A 77 16.18 -9.28 2.29
N TYR A 78 16.28 -10.47 2.88
CA TYR A 78 15.40 -11.59 2.54
C TYR A 78 13.93 -11.34 2.93
N ALA A 79 13.66 -10.50 3.94
CA ALA A 79 12.30 -10.13 4.35
C ALA A 79 11.61 -9.28 3.28
N GLN A 80 12.32 -8.30 2.71
CA GLN A 80 11.84 -7.51 1.57
C GLN A 80 11.54 -8.43 0.38
N GLN A 81 12.47 -9.34 0.03
CA GLN A 81 12.28 -10.27 -1.09
C GLN A 81 11.08 -11.20 -0.87
N SER A 82 10.90 -11.70 0.34
CA SER A 82 9.75 -12.55 0.70
C SER A 82 8.43 -11.77 0.61
N ALA A 83 8.40 -10.53 1.11
CA ALA A 83 7.23 -9.68 1.03
C ALA A 83 6.87 -9.36 -0.43
N GLU A 84 7.85 -8.95 -1.25
CA GLU A 84 7.66 -8.69 -2.69
C GLU A 84 7.17 -9.94 -3.43
N PHE A 85 7.76 -11.10 -3.17
CA PHE A 85 7.34 -12.37 -3.74
C PHE A 85 5.87 -12.66 -3.40
N ASN A 86 5.50 -12.59 -2.11
CA ASN A 86 4.14 -12.84 -1.66
C ASN A 86 3.13 -11.85 -2.26
N CYS A 87 3.51 -10.58 -2.41
CA CYS A 87 2.65 -9.58 -3.05
C CYS A 87 2.32 -9.97 -4.50
N CYS A 88 3.32 -10.40 -5.27
CA CYS A 88 3.15 -10.82 -6.67
C CYS A 88 2.25 -12.06 -6.84
N ILE A 89 2.30 -13.00 -5.90
CA ILE A 89 1.61 -14.28 -6.06
C ILE A 89 0.21 -14.30 -5.42
N ASN A 90 -0.01 -13.54 -4.34
CA ASN A 90 -1.22 -13.68 -3.52
C ASN A 90 -2.11 -12.44 -3.51
N TRP A 91 -1.54 -11.23 -3.60
CA TRP A 91 -2.26 -10.01 -3.21
C TRP A 91 -2.12 -8.86 -4.21
N GLY A 92 -2.03 -9.18 -5.50
CA GLY A 92 -2.15 -8.21 -6.60
C GLY A 92 -0.88 -8.02 -7.41
N PHE A 93 -0.57 -6.77 -7.76
CA PHE A 93 0.54 -6.43 -8.65
C PHE A 93 1.68 -5.73 -7.91
N LEU A 94 2.91 -6.02 -8.31
CA LEU A 94 4.11 -5.30 -7.88
C LEU A 94 4.66 -4.53 -9.08
N THR A 95 4.91 -3.23 -8.92
CA THR A 95 5.48 -2.38 -9.97
C THR A 95 6.44 -1.34 -9.38
N SER A 96 7.16 -0.60 -10.22
CA SER A 96 7.97 0.54 -9.81
C SER A 96 7.22 1.86 -10.03
N CYS A 97 7.58 2.89 -9.27
CA CYS A 97 7.06 4.25 -9.43
C CYS A 97 7.29 4.75 -10.86
N LYS A 98 8.47 4.47 -11.43
CA LYS A 98 8.78 4.84 -12.82
C LYS A 98 7.85 4.16 -13.82
N ALA A 99 7.64 2.85 -13.70
CA ALA A 99 6.75 2.11 -14.61
C ALA A 99 5.30 2.58 -14.48
N LEU A 100 4.83 2.85 -13.25
CA LEU A 100 3.51 3.43 -13.02
C LEU A 100 3.38 4.82 -13.65
N ALA A 101 4.36 5.70 -13.45
CA ALA A 101 4.33 7.06 -13.97
C ALA A 101 4.32 7.09 -15.51
N THR A 102 5.10 6.23 -16.17
CA THR A 102 5.06 6.04 -17.62
C THR A 102 3.70 5.53 -18.09
N ALA A 103 3.13 4.52 -17.40
CA ALA A 103 1.82 3.99 -17.74
C ALA A 103 0.69 5.02 -17.55
N ALA A 104 0.84 5.94 -16.60
CA ALA A 104 -0.08 7.03 -16.34
C ALA A 104 0.11 8.25 -17.26
N GLY A 105 1.14 8.25 -18.13
CA GLY A 105 1.47 9.39 -19.01
C GLY A 105 1.97 10.62 -18.26
N ILE A 106 2.56 10.43 -17.08
CA ILE A 106 3.10 11.51 -16.23
C ILE A 106 4.56 11.82 -16.60
N VAL A 107 5.28 10.83 -17.14
CA VAL A 107 6.69 10.92 -17.59
C VAL A 107 6.90 10.14 -18.87
#